data_AF-H2YUD6-F1
#
_entry.id   AF-H2YUD6-F1
#
_cell.length_a   1.000
_cell.length_b   1.000
_cell.length_c   1.000
_cell.angle_alpha   90.00
_cell.angle_beta   90.00
_cell.angle_gamma   90.00
#
_symmetry.space_group_name_H-M   'P 1'
#
loop_
_entity.id
_entity.type
_entity.pdbx_description
1 polymer ?
#
loop_
_entity_poly.entity_id
_entity_poly.type
_entity_poly.pdbx_seq_one_letter_code
_entity_poly.pdbx_strand_id
1 'polypeptide(L)'
;FNNIEDPYRLKKRIQGEWTASTAGGCSNNKATYGNNPIYQINIEGNGQAQLLVELRAPKDYNNGFDIICVETNAEKPFNKTTSGSFRPGYSALEISVPCGVYNIIPCTFSAQQLGHFFLDIGSSVQSTKIARLK
;
A
#
# COMPACT_ATOMS: atom_id res chain seq x y z
N PHE A 1 -31.91 -11.53 -3.83
CA PHE A 1 -30.47 -11.25 -3.88
C PHE A 1 -30.11 -10.57 -2.58
N ASN A 2 -29.36 -11.23 -1.69
CA ASN A 2 -28.88 -10.57 -0.48
C ASN A 2 -27.82 -9.55 -0.90
N ASN A 3 -27.98 -8.29 -0.49
CA ASN A 3 -26.91 -7.30 -0.63
C ASN A 3 -25.70 -7.81 0.14
N ILE A 4 -24.59 -8.04 -0.56
CA ILE A 4 -23.31 -8.28 0.09
C ILE A 4 -22.87 -6.91 0.61
N GLU A 5 -22.95 -6.71 1.92
CA GLU A 5 -22.46 -5.49 2.55
C GLU A 5 -20.95 -5.40 2.38
N ASP A 6 -20.48 -4.23 1.97
CA ASP A 6 -19.06 -3.97 1.81
C ASP A 6 -18.40 -3.89 3.19
N PRO A 7 -17.38 -4.73 3.47
CA PRO A 7 -16.76 -4.75 4.79
C PRO A 7 -15.90 -3.51 5.06
N TYR A 8 -15.58 -2.69 4.05
CA TYR A 8 -14.70 -1.53 4.15
C TYR A 8 -15.47 -0.25 4.45
N ARG A 9 -15.36 0.18 5.71
CA ARG A 9 -15.96 1.44 6.19
C ARG A 9 -15.20 2.65 5.68
N LEU A 10 -13.86 2.60 5.72
CA LEU A 10 -13.02 3.58 5.03
C LEU A 10 -12.73 3.09 3.61
N LYS A 11 -12.90 3.98 2.63
CA LYS A 11 -12.32 3.83 1.29
C LYS A 11 -11.69 5.14 0.85
N LYS A 12 -10.42 5.10 0.47
CA LYS A 12 -9.68 6.28 0.00
C LYS A 12 -8.92 5.95 -1.27
N ARG A 13 -9.22 6.69 -2.33
CA ARG A 13 -8.38 6.76 -3.54
C ARG A 13 -7.37 7.89 -3.40
N ILE A 14 -6.11 7.59 -3.69
CA ILE A 14 -5.01 8.54 -3.72
C ILE A 14 -4.44 8.57 -5.14
N GLN A 15 -4.19 9.78 -5.65
CA GLN A 15 -3.46 10.00 -6.89
C GLN A 15 -1.99 10.23 -6.55
N GLY A 16 -1.11 9.41 -7.10
CA GLY A 16 0.33 9.52 -6.91
C GLY A 16 1.09 9.41 -8.23
N GLU A 17 2.41 9.54 -8.16
CA GLU A 17 3.28 9.41 -9.32
C GLU A 17 4.69 8.94 -8.93
N TRP A 18 5.31 8.19 -9.84
CA TRP A 18 6.74 7.98 -9.86
C TRP A 18 7.38 9.03 -10.77
N THR A 19 8.20 9.88 -10.18
CA THR A 19 8.95 10.96 -10.84
C THR A 19 10.41 10.56 -11.00
N ALA A 20 11.21 11.40 -11.67
CA ALA A 20 12.65 11.17 -11.78
C ALA A 20 13.34 10.94 -10.41
N SER A 21 12.85 11.60 -9.35
CA SER A 21 13.38 11.44 -7.98
C SER A 21 12.74 10.32 -7.18
N THR A 22 11.59 9.77 -7.61
CA THR A 22 10.83 8.78 -6.83
C THR A 22 10.64 7.42 -7.53
N ALA A 23 11.07 7.26 -8.78
CA ALA A 23 11.01 6.00 -9.51
C ALA A 23 12.11 5.02 -9.08
N GLY A 24 12.00 4.51 -7.84
CA GLY A 24 13.04 3.73 -7.17
C GLY A 24 13.16 2.27 -7.61
N GLY A 25 12.11 1.71 -8.23
CA GLY A 25 12.02 0.28 -8.55
C GLY A 25 11.79 -0.59 -7.32
N CYS A 26 11.69 -1.90 -7.50
CA CYS A 26 11.43 -2.85 -6.41
C CYS A 26 12.66 -3.04 -5.50
N SER A 27 12.52 -3.81 -4.41
CA SER A 27 13.57 -4.02 -3.40
C SER A 27 14.89 -4.61 -3.93
N ASN A 28 14.89 -5.18 -5.14
CA ASN A 28 16.13 -5.61 -5.80
C ASN A 28 17.01 -4.42 -6.21
N ASN A 29 16.41 -3.25 -6.45
CA ASN A 29 17.08 -1.99 -6.75
C ASN A 29 17.53 -1.30 -5.45
N LYS A 30 18.41 -1.96 -4.67
CA LYS A 30 18.74 -1.57 -3.28
C LYS A 30 19.14 -0.10 -3.11
N ALA A 31 19.86 0.47 -4.08
CA ALA A 31 20.33 1.85 -4.03
C ALA A 31 19.20 2.89 -4.17
N THR A 32 18.11 2.55 -4.85
CA THR A 32 17.06 3.50 -5.24
C THR A 32 15.69 3.15 -4.66
N TYR A 33 15.48 1.95 -4.13
CA TYR A 33 14.19 1.53 -3.58
C TYR A 33 13.67 2.49 -2.51
N GLY A 34 14.54 3.02 -1.64
CA GLY A 34 14.18 4.02 -0.63
C GLY A 34 13.71 5.37 -1.19
N ASN A 35 13.76 5.55 -2.51
CA ASN A 35 13.24 6.73 -3.19
C ASN A 35 11.76 6.66 -3.52
N ASN A 36 11.16 5.46 -3.52
CA ASN A 36 9.74 5.31 -3.81
C ASN A 36 8.87 6.16 -2.85
N PRO A 37 7.68 6.61 -3.31
CA PRO A 37 6.73 7.30 -2.46
C PRO A 37 6.35 6.44 -1.24
N ILE A 38 6.06 7.08 -0.11
CA ILE A 38 5.65 6.38 1.12
C ILE A 38 4.35 6.98 1.62
N TYR A 39 3.33 6.15 1.76
CA TYR A 39 2.05 6.51 2.34
C TYR A 39 1.90 5.85 3.70
N GLN A 40 1.80 6.65 4.75
CA GLN A 40 1.55 6.15 6.09
C GLN A 40 0.04 6.05 6.34
N ILE A 41 -0.38 4.90 6.86
CA ILE A 41 -1.72 4.65 7.34
C ILE A 41 -1.68 4.46 8.86
N ASN A 42 -2.62 5.09 9.57
CA ASN A 42 -2.83 4.91 10.99
C ASN A 42 -4.25 4.37 11.20
N ILE A 43 -4.37 3.10 11.55
CA ILE A 43 -5.62 2.40 11.82
C ILE A 43 -5.89 2.53 13.32
N GLU A 44 -6.75 3.48 13.69
CA GLU A 44 -7.05 3.76 15.09
C GLU A 44 -8.00 2.71 15.70
N GLY A 45 -7.65 2.20 16.87
CA GLY A 45 -8.51 1.30 17.64
C GLY A 45 -7.73 0.15 18.25
N ASN A 46 -8.45 -0.91 18.59
CA ASN A 46 -7.90 -2.13 19.19
C ASN A 46 -8.29 -3.35 18.35
N GLY A 47 -7.51 -4.43 18.44
CA GLY A 47 -7.81 -5.69 17.75
C GLY A 47 -7.29 -5.71 16.31
N GLN A 48 -8.08 -6.30 15.40
CA GLN A 48 -7.73 -6.52 13.99
C GLN A 48 -8.61 -5.69 13.07
N ALA A 49 -8.04 -5.21 11.96
CA ALA A 49 -8.72 -4.55 10.87
C ALA A 49 -8.49 -5.34 9.56
N GLN A 50 -9.52 -5.42 8.71
CA GLN A 50 -9.33 -5.86 7.33
C GLN A 50 -8.83 -4.67 6.52
N LEU A 51 -7.69 -4.83 5.88
CA LEU A 51 -7.03 -3.83 5.03
C LEU A 51 -6.98 -4.34 3.59
N LEU A 52 -7.54 -3.57 2.67
CA LEU A 52 -7.40 -3.75 1.24
C LEU A 52 -6.51 -2.65 0.69
N VAL A 53 -5.47 -3.04 -0.05
CA VAL A 53 -4.64 -2.10 -0.81
C VAL A 53 -4.65 -2.53 -2.26
N GLU A 54 -4.97 -1.61 -3.16
CA GLU A 54 -4.90 -1.82 -4.60
C GLU A 54 -4.05 -0.73 -5.24
N LEU A 55 -3.19 -1.13 -6.18
CA LEU A 55 -2.35 -0.22 -6.95
C LEU A 55 -2.70 -0.38 -8.43
N ARG A 56 -3.07 0.74 -9.06
CA ARG A 56 -3.38 0.84 -10.49
C ARG A 56 -2.35 1.76 -11.16
N ALA A 57 -1.68 1.26 -12.19
CA ALA A 57 -0.58 1.94 -12.89
C ALA A 57 -0.71 1.73 -14.42
N PRO A 58 0.14 2.36 -15.25
CA PRO A 58 0.20 2.05 -16.68
C PRO A 58 0.36 0.55 -16.93
N LYS A 59 -0.31 0.02 -17.96
CA LYS A 59 -0.33 -1.42 -18.26
C LYS A 59 1.05 -2.00 -18.53
N ASP A 60 1.95 -1.19 -19.07
CA ASP A 60 3.32 -1.60 -19.41
C ASP A 60 4.23 -1.69 -18.17
N TYR A 61 3.76 -1.27 -17.00
CA TYR A 61 4.51 -1.32 -15.75
C TYR A 61 4.05 -2.50 -14.92
N ASN A 62 4.96 -3.45 -14.74
CA ASN A 62 4.85 -4.45 -13.69
C ASN A 62 5.01 -3.71 -12.36
N ASN A 63 3.94 -3.65 -11.56
CA ASN A 63 3.88 -2.91 -10.31
C ASN A 63 3.55 -3.82 -9.13
N GLY A 64 3.83 -3.30 -7.94
CA GLY A 64 3.56 -3.93 -6.67
C GLY A 64 3.75 -2.93 -5.54
N PHE A 65 3.53 -3.37 -4.31
CA PHE A 65 3.77 -2.54 -3.14
C PHE A 65 4.21 -3.38 -1.95
N ASP A 66 4.90 -2.71 -1.05
CA ASP A 66 5.27 -3.25 0.25
C ASP A 66 4.43 -2.59 1.35
N ILE A 67 4.07 -3.37 2.37
CA ILE A 67 3.45 -2.87 3.59
C ILE A 67 4.40 -3.16 4.75
N ILE A 68 4.86 -2.12 5.42
CA ILE A 68 5.77 -2.19 6.57
C ILE A 68 4.99 -1.85 7.83
N CYS A 69 5.03 -2.71 8.85
CA CYS A 69 4.51 -2.37 10.16
C CYS A 69 5.49 -1.42 10.86
N VAL A 70 5.03 -0.23 11.21
CA VAL A 70 5.82 0.77 11.94
C VAL A 70 5.58 0.62 13.43
N GLU A 71 4.31 0.51 13.83
CA GLU A 71 3.93 0.43 15.24
C GLU A 71 2.60 -0.30 15.41
N THR A 72 2.51 -1.17 16.41
CA THR A 72 1.25 -1.77 16.86
C THR A 72 1.43 -2.35 18.27
N ASN A 73 0.32 -2.53 18.98
CA ASN A 73 0.28 -3.15 20.30
C ASN A 73 0.22 -4.70 20.25
N ALA A 74 0.30 -5.31 19.05
CA ALA A 74 0.34 -6.77 18.94
C ALA A 74 1.66 -7.35 19.47
N GLU A 75 1.61 -8.49 20.17
CA GLU A 75 2.81 -9.13 20.73
C GLU A 75 3.80 -9.62 19.66
N LYS A 76 3.30 -10.02 18.48
CA LYS A 76 4.10 -10.57 17.37
C LYS A 76 3.63 -10.01 16.03
N PRO A 77 3.90 -8.73 15.72
CA PRO A 77 3.52 -8.16 14.44
C PRO A 77 4.43 -8.67 13.31
N PHE A 78 3.91 -8.66 12.08
CA PHE A 78 4.77 -8.84 10.92
C PHE A 78 5.63 -7.58 10.73
N ASN A 79 6.87 -7.73 10.28
CA ASN A 79 7.70 -6.56 9.96
C ASN A 79 7.34 -5.98 8.58
N LYS A 80 7.17 -6.87 7.59
CA LYS A 80 6.88 -6.53 6.20
C LYS A 80 6.02 -7.60 5.54
N THR A 81 5.09 -7.17 4.70
CA THR A 81 4.42 -8.01 3.69
C THR A 81 4.43 -7.29 2.34
N THR A 82 4.04 -7.98 1.27
CA THR A 82 4.07 -7.47 -0.11
C THR A 82 2.77 -7.80 -0.83
N SER A 83 2.49 -7.10 -1.93
CA SER A 83 1.41 -7.44 -2.86
C SER A 83 1.61 -8.79 -3.60
N GLY A 84 2.72 -9.49 -3.36
CA GLY A 84 3.11 -10.70 -4.08
C GLY A 84 3.87 -10.39 -5.37
N SER A 85 3.77 -11.28 -6.36
CA SER A 85 4.41 -11.10 -7.67
C SER A 85 3.97 -9.79 -8.33
N PHE A 86 4.92 -9.07 -8.92
CA PHE A 86 4.62 -7.84 -9.67
C PHE A 86 3.75 -8.18 -10.88
N ARG A 87 2.74 -7.36 -11.13
CA ARG A 87 1.74 -7.59 -12.19
C ARG A 87 1.60 -6.36 -13.08
N PRO A 88 1.35 -6.53 -14.38
CA PRO A 88 1.18 -5.41 -15.30
C PRO A 88 -0.08 -4.61 -14.97
N GLY A 89 0.07 -3.30 -14.76
CA GLY A 89 -1.03 -2.34 -14.58
C GLY A 89 -1.84 -2.44 -13.28
N TYR A 90 -1.86 -3.59 -12.58
CA TYR A 90 -2.67 -3.77 -11.38
C TYR A 90 -2.11 -4.79 -10.39
N SER A 91 -2.02 -4.42 -9.12
CA SER A 91 -1.72 -5.32 -8.01
C SER A 91 -2.65 -5.04 -6.82
N ALA A 92 -2.95 -6.06 -6.01
CA ALA A 92 -3.81 -5.90 -4.83
C ALA A 92 -3.45 -6.91 -3.73
N LEU A 93 -3.73 -6.53 -2.49
CA LEU A 93 -3.60 -7.36 -1.30
C LEU A 93 -4.75 -7.04 -0.35
N GLU A 94 -5.45 -8.08 0.08
CA GLU A 94 -6.39 -8.06 1.21
C GLU A 94 -5.75 -8.82 2.37
N ILE A 95 -5.68 -8.19 3.55
CA ILE A 95 -4.99 -8.75 4.72
C ILE A 95 -5.64 -8.28 6.02
N SER A 96 -5.74 -9.18 7.00
CA SER A 96 -6.06 -8.84 8.39
C SER A 96 -4.79 -8.34 9.08
N VAL A 97 -4.83 -7.12 9.62
CA VAL A 97 -3.70 -6.51 10.34
C VAL A 97 -4.16 -6.02 11.72
N PRO A 98 -3.30 -6.03 12.74
CA PRO A 98 -3.57 -5.31 13.97
C PRO A 98 -3.92 -3.83 13.72
N CYS A 99 -4.68 -3.20 14.60
CA CYS A 99 -4.74 -1.74 14.62
C CYS A 99 -3.33 -1.19 14.94
N GLY A 100 -2.93 -0.13 14.24
CA GLY A 100 -1.55 0.36 14.28
C GLY A 100 -1.17 1.25 13.10
N VAL A 101 0.12 1.56 13.01
CA VAL A 101 0.73 2.42 11.99
C VAL A 101 1.49 1.57 10.99
N TYR A 102 1.22 1.77 9.70
CA TYR A 102 1.87 1.07 8.61
C TYR A 102 2.31 2.03 7.52
N ASN A 103 3.40 1.69 6.83
CA ASN A 103 3.84 2.39 5.62
C ASN A 103 3.56 1.51 4.40
N ILE A 104 2.88 2.07 3.40
CA ILE A 104 2.66 1.47 2.08
C ILE A 104 3.61 2.14 1.08
N ILE A 105 4.40 1.32 0.39
CA ILE A 105 5.43 1.77 -0.56
C ILE A 105 5.07 1.23 -1.95
N PRO A 106 4.32 1.97 -2.78
CA PRO A 106 4.05 1.58 -4.16
C PRO A 106 5.30 1.74 -5.03
N CYS A 107 5.61 0.72 -5.81
CA CYS A 107 6.76 0.72 -6.70
C CYS A 107 6.50 -0.03 -8.00
N THR A 108 7.31 0.28 -9.01
CA THR A 108 7.45 -0.53 -10.22
C THR A 108 8.51 -1.60 -10.03
N PHE A 109 8.55 -2.62 -10.89
CA PHE A 109 9.59 -3.65 -10.83
C PHE A 109 10.96 -3.04 -11.14
N SER A 110 11.06 -2.33 -12.27
CA SER A 110 12.27 -1.64 -12.71
C SER A 110 12.30 -0.21 -12.20
N ALA A 111 13.47 0.29 -11.82
CA ALA A 111 13.66 1.71 -11.52
C ALA A 111 13.45 2.60 -12.77
N GLN A 112 13.33 3.91 -12.56
CA GLN A 112 13.21 4.94 -13.60
C GLN A 112 11.95 4.86 -14.48
N GLN A 113 10.98 4.01 -14.12
CA GLN A 113 9.66 4.00 -14.75
C GLN A 113 8.80 5.13 -14.20
N LEU A 114 8.57 6.15 -15.03
CA LEU A 114 7.89 7.39 -14.64
C LEU A 114 6.40 7.32 -14.99
N GLY A 115 5.53 7.74 -14.08
CA GLY A 115 4.11 7.83 -14.41
C GLY A 115 3.20 7.92 -13.21
N HIS A 116 1.94 8.26 -13.49
CA HIS A 116 0.90 8.35 -12.48
C HIS A 116 0.39 6.97 -12.06
N PHE A 117 -0.09 6.87 -10.83
CA PHE A 117 -0.78 5.70 -10.30
C PHE A 117 -1.95 6.12 -9.41
N PHE A 118 -2.89 5.20 -9.22
CA PHE A 118 -3.88 5.28 -8.15
C PHE A 118 -3.55 4.24 -7.09
N LEU A 119 -3.52 4.69 -5.83
CA LEU A 119 -3.44 3.82 -4.65
C LEU A 119 -4.80 3.88 -3.95
N ASP A 120 -5.52 2.77 -3.98
CA ASP A 120 -6.80 2.61 -3.32
C ASP A 120 -6.61 1.85 -2.00
N ILE A 121 -7.12 2.41 -0.91
CA ILE A 121 -6.98 1.87 0.44
C ILE A 121 -8.38 1.71 1.03
N GLY A 122 -8.76 0.46 1.31
CA GLY A 122 -9.96 0.07 2.04
C GLY A 122 -9.60 -0.38 3.45
N SER A 123 -10.35 0.05 4.46
CA SER A 123 -10.21 -0.46 5.84
C SER A 123 -11.57 -0.72 6.47
N SER A 124 -11.69 -1.83 7.20
CA SER A 124 -12.90 -2.10 8.01
C SER A 124 -13.06 -1.11 9.18
N VAL A 125 -12.05 -0.28 9.46
CA VAL A 125 -12.03 0.72 10.53
C VAL A 125 -12.14 2.13 9.94
N GLN A 126 -13.24 2.82 10.25
CA GLN A 126 -13.58 4.16 9.72
C GLN A 126 -12.59 5.27 10.13
N SER A 127 -12.03 5.18 11.35
CA SER A 127 -11.08 6.14 11.92
C SER A 127 -9.67 6.02 11.34
N THR A 128 -9.48 5.21 10.29
CA THR A 128 -8.19 5.08 9.62
C THR A 128 -7.78 6.41 8.96
N LYS A 129 -6.62 6.93 9.32
CA LYS A 129 -6.01 8.15 8.77
C LYS A 129 -4.91 7.81 7.77
N ILE A 130 -4.75 8.61 6.72
CA ILE A 130 -3.76 8.37 5.66
C ILE A 130 -3.03 9.67 5.33
N ALA A 131 -1.70 9.61 5.27
CA ALA A 131 -0.82 10.73 4.92
C ALA A 131 0.31 10.27 3.99
N ARG A 132 0.80 11.17 3.14
CA ARG A 132 2.01 10.93 2.34
C ARG A 132 3.23 11.46 3.11
N LEU A 133 4.24 10.61 3.30
CA LEU A 133 5.50 10.98 3.96
C LEU A 133 6.56 11.45 2.96
N LYS A 134 6.55 10.89 1.75
CA LYS A 134 7.50 11.17 0.66
C LYS A 134 6.82 10.97 -0.69
#